data_AF-A0A2V7KPU9-F1
#
_entry.id   AF-A0A2V7KPU9-F1
#
_cell.length_a   1.000
_cell.length_b   1.000
_cell.length_c   1.000
_cell.angle_alpha   90.00
_cell.angle_beta   90.00
_cell.angle_gamma   90.00
#
_symmetry.space_group_name_H-M   'P 1'
#
loop_
_entity.id
_entity.type
_entity.pdbx_description
1 polymer ?
#
loop_
_entity_poly.entity_id
_entity_poly.type
_entity_poly.pdbx_seq_one_letter_code
_entity_poly.pdbx_strand_id
1 'polypeptide(L)' 'MIRKIVAFAVIAIVALAVLKLALGLLGVVIGLAISLLVLAAMGYLFYLVLRVLSPATAARVREMIRGSPTATGRF' A
#
# COMPACT_ATOMS: atom_id res chain seq x y z
N MET A 1 18.77 -45.64 -10.89
CA MET A 1 19.24 -44.37 -10.26
C MET A 1 18.63 -43.14 -10.95
N ILE A 2 18.84 -42.95 -12.27
CA ILE A 2 18.29 -41.84 -13.08
C ILE A 2 16.77 -41.62 -12.92
N ARG A 3 15.96 -42.70 -12.86
CA ARG A 3 14.50 -42.59 -12.65
C ARG A 3 14.11 -41.81 -11.39
N LYS A 4 14.88 -41.94 -10.30
CA LYS A 4 14.61 -41.21 -9.03
C LYS A 4 15.00 -39.74 -9.14
N ILE A 5 16.11 -39.46 -9.82
CA ILE A 5 16.61 -38.09 -10.06
C ILE A 5 15.62 -37.32 -10.95
N VAL A 6 15.13 -37.95 -12.02
CA VAL A 6 14.14 -37.35 -12.92
C VAL A 6 12.83 -37.09 -12.19
N ALA A 7 12.34 -38.03 -11.37
CA ALA A 7 11.13 -37.81 -10.58
C ALA A 7 11.28 -36.65 -9.59
N PHE A 8 12.43 -36.55 -8.91
CA PHE A 8 12.73 -35.42 -8.02
C PHE A 8 12.79 -34.09 -8.78
N ALA A 9 13.43 -34.07 -9.95
CA ALA A 9 13.54 -32.86 -10.78
C ALA A 9 12.17 -32.33 -11.22
N VAL A 10 11.25 -33.22 -11.63
CA VAL A 10 9.89 -32.83 -12.00
C VAL A 10 9.15 -32.22 -10.80
N ILE A 11 9.23 -32.85 -9.62
CA ILE A 11 8.60 -32.33 -8.40
C ILE A 11 9.21 -30.98 -8.00
N ALA A 12 10.53 -30.83 -8.11
CA ALA A 12 11.22 -29.58 -7.80
C ALA A 12 10.76 -28.44 -8.72
N ILE A 13 10.58 -28.69 -10.01
CA ILE A 13 10.04 -27.69 -10.95
C ILE A 13 8.61 -27.29 -10.56
N VAL A 14 7.76 -28.25 -10.20
CA VAL A 14 6.39 -27.97 -9.75
C VAL A 14 6.40 -27.17 -8.45
N ALA A 15 7.22 -27.55 -7.47
CA ALA A 15 7.36 -26.84 -6.21
C ALA A 15 7.85 -25.40 -6.42
N LEU A 16 8.82 -25.19 -7.31
CA LEU A 16 9.29 -23.86 -7.69
C LEU A 16 8.20 -23.03 -8.38
N ALA A 17 7.39 -23.65 -9.24
CA ALA A 17 6.27 -22.95 -9.88
C ALA A 17 5.24 -22.48 -8.84
N VAL A 18 4.86 -23.35 -7.90
CA VAL A 18 3.94 -23.01 -6.80
C VAL A 18 4.54 -21.92 -5.91
N LEU A 19 5.83 -22.03 -5.56
CA LEU A 19 6.53 -21.04 -4.76
C LEU A 19 6.52 -19.67 -5.44
N LYS A 20 6.84 -19.60 -6.74
CA LYS A 20 6.80 -18.34 -7.51
C LYS A 20 5.40 -17.74 -7.53
N LEU A 21 4.36 -18.56 -7.59
CA LEU A 21 2.97 -18.10 -7.58
C LEU A 21 2.58 -17.54 -6.21
N ALA A 22 2.98 -18.22 -5.13
CA ALA A 22 2.78 -17.75 -3.76
C ALA A 22 3.53 -16.44 -3.47
N LEU A 23 4.80 -16.36 -3.88
CA LEU A 23 5.60 -15.13 -3.76
C LEU A 23 5.04 -14.00 -4.62
N GLY A 24 4.49 -14.30 -5.79
CA GLY A 24 3.80 -13.33 -6.64
C GLY A 24 2.58 -12.72 -5.95
N LEU A 25 1.74 -13.56 -5.32
CA LEU A 25 0.60 -13.09 -4.53
C LEU A 25 1.04 -12.18 -3.37
N LEU A 26 2.08 -12.58 -2.65
CA LEU A 26 2.65 -11.75 -1.57
C LEU A 26 3.18 -10.42 -2.11
N GLY A 27 3.85 -10.46 -3.27
CA GLY A 27 4.34 -9.27 -3.97
C GLY A 27 3.22 -8.31 -4.37
N VAL A 28 2.04 -8.81 -4.77
CA VAL A 28 0.87 -7.97 -5.06
C VAL A 28 0.38 -7.24 -3.81
N VAL A 29 0.24 -7.97 -2.69
CA VAL A 29 -0.21 -7.36 -1.42
C VAL A 29 0.77 -6.29 -0.94
N ILE A 30 2.07 -6.61 -0.94
CA ILE A 30 3.12 -5.67 -0.56
C ILE A 30 3.16 -4.48 -1.53
N GLY A 31 3.07 -4.73 -2.84
CA GLY A 31 3.07 -3.69 -3.86
C GLY A 31 1.90 -2.73 -3.72
N LEU A 32 0.70 -3.24 -3.41
CA LEU A 32 -0.47 -2.40 -3.11
C LEU A 32 -0.25 -1.58 -1.84
N ALA A 33 0.25 -2.21 -0.77
CA ALA A 33 0.53 -1.51 0.48
C ALA A 33 1.56 -0.37 0.28
N ILE A 34 2.64 -0.63 -0.45
CA ILE A 34 3.64 0.39 -0.79
C ILE A 34 3.04 1.48 -1.67
N SER A 35 2.23 1.13 -2.66
CA SER A 35 1.58 2.12 -3.54
C SER A 35 0.68 3.07 -2.76
N LEU A 36 -0.12 2.53 -1.84
CA LEU A 36 -0.94 3.32 -0.93
C LEU A 36 -0.08 4.20 0.00
N LEU A 37 1.03 3.66 0.51
CA LEU A 37 1.95 4.41 1.35
C LEU A 37 2.60 5.57 0.59
N VAL A 38 3.01 5.35 -0.66
CA VAL A 38 3.57 6.39 -1.54
C VAL A 38 2.52 7.46 -1.84
N LEU A 39 1.28 7.05 -2.14
CA LEU A 39 0.18 8.00 -2.38
C LEU A 39 -0.13 8.84 -1.14
N ALA A 40 -0.15 8.21 0.04
CA ALA A 40 -0.31 8.89 1.32
C ALA A 40 0.87 9.84 1.61
N ALA A 41 2.10 9.41 1.34
CA ALA A 41 3.31 10.22 1.50
C ALA A 41 3.30 11.43 0.56
N MET A 42 2.85 11.27 -0.68
CA MET A 42 2.62 12.37 -1.62
C MET A 42 1.59 13.37 -1.10
N GLY A 43 0.43 12.90 -0.64
CA GLY A 43 -0.60 13.76 -0.04
C GLY A 43 -0.08 14.52 1.20
N TYR A 44 0.72 13.84 2.03
CA TYR A 44 1.39 14.46 3.18
C TYR A 44 2.41 15.51 2.75
N LEU A 45 3.22 15.23 1.73
CA LEU A 45 4.20 16.18 1.20
C LEU A 45 3.50 17.44 0.68
N PHE A 46 2.40 17.30 -0.07
CA PHE A 46 1.59 18.44 -0.50
C PHE A 46 1.04 19.25 0.69
N TYR A 47 0.54 18.58 1.73
CA TYR A 47 0.11 19.26 2.96
C TYR A 47 1.27 20.02 3.62
N LEU A 48 2.47 19.43 3.65
CA LEU A 48 3.65 20.04 4.23
C LEU A 48 4.07 21.29 3.45
N VAL A 49 4.08 21.22 2.11
CA VAL A 49 4.34 22.37 1.23
C VAL A 49 3.30 23.48 1.45
N LEU A 50 2.01 23.12 1.47
CA LEU A 50 0.92 24.06 1.79
C LEU A 50 1.11 24.70 3.16
N ARG A 51 1.50 23.93 4.17
CA ARG A 51 1.71 24.41 5.54
C ARG A 51 2.90 25.36 5.65
N VAL A 52 3.97 25.11 4.88
CA VAL A 52 5.17 25.98 4.87
C VAL A 52 4.89 27.29 4.15
N LEU A 53 4.17 27.25 3.02
CA LEU A 53 3.85 28.46 2.25
C LEU A 53 2.68 29.27 2.84
N SER A 54 1.70 28.60 3.42
CA SER A 54 0.49 29.21 3.98
C SER A 54 -0.03 28.41 5.19
N PRO A 55 0.40 28.76 6.42
CA PRO A 55 -0.09 28.10 7.62
C PRO A 55 -1.62 28.27 7.80
N ALA A 56 -2.19 29.37 7.30
CA ALA A 56 -3.62 29.65 7.35
C ALA A 56 -4.44 28.71 6.44
N THR A 57 -3.93 28.35 5.25
CA THR A 57 -4.59 27.41 4.34
C THR A 57 -4.50 25.98 4.88
N ALA A 58 -3.38 25.60 5.48
CA ALA A 58 -3.24 24.29 6.12
C ALA A 58 -4.18 24.10 7.32
N ALA A 59 -4.48 25.17 8.07
CA ALA A 59 -5.47 25.15 9.15
C ALA A 59 -6.89 24.86 8.61
N ARG A 60 -7.31 25.57 7.55
CA ARG A 60 -8.60 25.35 6.89
C ARG A 60 -8.76 23.95 6.31
N VAL A 61 -7.73 23.42 5.65
CA VAL A 61 -7.74 22.04 5.11
C VAL A 61 -7.88 21.02 6.23
N ARG A 62 -7.18 21.21 7.36
CA ARG A 62 -7.29 20.34 8.53
C ARG A 62 -8.67 20.40 9.18
N GLU A 63 -9.31 21.56 9.16
CA GLU A 63 -10.66 21.80 9.69
C GLU A 63 -11.74 21.16 8.79
N MET A 64 -11.58 21.25 7.47
CA MET A 64 -12.43 20.55 6.50
C MET A 64 -12.33 19.03 6.60
N ILE A 65 -11.12 18.47 6.71
CA ILE A 65 -10.89 17.02 6.79
C ILE A 65 -11.38 16.44 8.11
N ARG A 66 -11.26 17.19 9.23
CA ARG A 66 -11.75 16.74 10.54
C ARG A 66 -13.28 16.73 10.66
N GLY A 67 -13.98 17.33 9.69
CA GLY A 67 -15.40 17.61 9.77
C GLY A 67 -15.66 18.70 10.80
N SER A 68 -16.27 19.80 10.37
CA SER A 68 -16.74 20.82 11.30
C SER A 68 -17.75 20.18 12.28
N PRO A 69 -17.58 20.31 13.61
CA PRO A 69 -18.56 19.82 14.61
C PRO A 69 -19.96 20.41 14.42
N THR A 70 -20.10 21.44 13.60
CA THR A 70 -21.33 22.20 13.36
C THR A 70 -22.41 21.44 12.58
N ALA A 71 -22.12 20.26 12.02
CA ALA A 71 -23.11 19.46 11.29
C ALA A 71 -23.86 18.42 12.15
N THR A 72 -23.50 18.23 13.43
CA THR A 72 -24.11 17.20 14.32
C THR A 72 -24.96 17.81 15.45
N GLY A 73 -25.31 19.09 15.37
CA GLY A 73 -25.93 19.83 16.48
C GLY A 73 -27.40 20.24 16.30
N ARG A 74 -28.18 19.64 15.41
CA ARG A 74 -29.63 19.90 15.29
C ARG A 74 -30.35 18.72 14.65
N PHE A 75 -30.75 17.71 15.43
CA PHE A 75 -32.01 16.96 15.34
C PHE A 75 -32.17 16.15 16.63
#